data_AF-A0A1X6P1G4-F1
#
_entry.id   AF-A0A1X6P1G4-F1
#
_cell.length_a   1.000
_cell.length_b   1.000
_cell.length_c   1.000
_cell.angle_alpha   90.00
_cell.angle_beta   90.00
_cell.angle_gamma   90.00
#
_symmetry.space_group_name_H-M   'P 1'
#
loop_
_entity.id
_entity.type
_entity.pdbx_description
1 polymer ?
#
loop_
_entity_poly.entity_id
_entity_poly.type
_entity_poly.pdbx_seq_one_letter_code
_entity_poly.pdbx_strand_id
1 'polypeptide(L)'
;MLARFGPVLRAVSANSTYASVVAALATMHSNSGGEPLFKTGTIRDSRTEYGVKVLKVHRPTLGMFKRGFHGSSCRDKEVQAAFKTMLVAFMRYANEAELLGGAADRGMAASGWASAEEVTEAVYAFEERIQVFKTAGYRAYKDAKNHPKMNYLSLATTKELELIAGTFAIFGVKVPTGLAVIKYPVYFGSLNDWIRADVVGNANNGRAILQAYLAYKVTRSFGAK
;
A
#
# COMPACT_ATOMS: atom_id res chain seq x y z
N MET A 1 2.45 -9.84 -19.00
CA MET A 1 2.96 -9.90 -17.61
C MET A 1 2.07 -9.15 -16.62
N LEU A 2 1.68 -7.90 -16.88
CA LEU A 2 0.83 -7.07 -16.00
C LEU A 2 -0.63 -7.56 -15.89
N ALA A 3 -1.25 -8.04 -16.97
CA ALA A 3 -2.67 -8.43 -17.00
C ALA A 3 -3.09 -9.45 -15.91
N ARG A 4 -2.15 -10.25 -15.38
CA ARG A 4 -2.42 -11.21 -14.28
C ARG A 4 -2.89 -10.55 -12.99
N PHE A 5 -2.60 -9.26 -12.79
CA PHE A 5 -3.09 -8.50 -11.63
C PHE A 5 -4.49 -7.94 -11.87
N GLY A 6 -4.96 -7.85 -13.12
CA GLY A 6 -6.25 -7.28 -13.49
C GLY A 6 -7.44 -7.85 -12.69
N PRO A 7 -7.62 -9.18 -12.59
CA PRO A 7 -8.75 -9.77 -11.87
C PRO A 7 -8.83 -9.34 -10.40
N VAL A 8 -7.70 -9.37 -9.68
CA VAL A 8 -7.69 -9.02 -8.24
C VAL A 8 -7.84 -7.52 -8.01
N LEU A 9 -7.33 -6.68 -8.92
CA LEU A 9 -7.50 -5.23 -8.84
C LEU A 9 -8.93 -4.81 -9.17
N ARG A 10 -9.57 -5.43 -10.16
CA ARG A 10 -10.99 -5.22 -10.46
C ARG A 10 -11.90 -5.67 -9.33
N ALA A 11 -11.57 -6.78 -8.65
CA ALA A 11 -12.29 -7.23 -7.46
C ALA A 11 -12.27 -6.20 -6.31
N VAL A 12 -11.18 -5.43 -6.17
CA VAL A 12 -11.14 -4.28 -5.25
C VAL A 12 -12.20 -3.26 -5.68
N SER A 13 -12.18 -2.77 -6.92
CA SER A 13 -13.14 -1.76 -7.39
C SER A 13 -14.62 -2.18 -7.25
N ALA A 14 -14.92 -3.43 -7.61
CA ALA A 14 -16.27 -3.98 -7.71
C ALA A 14 -17.05 -3.96 -6.39
N ASN A 15 -16.51 -4.63 -5.37
CA ASN A 15 -17.25 -4.98 -4.16
C ASN A 15 -16.48 -4.63 -2.87
N SER A 16 -15.22 -4.17 -2.98
CA SER A 16 -14.23 -3.94 -1.90
C SER A 16 -14.66 -4.44 -0.52
N THR A 17 -14.61 -5.75 -0.35
CA THR A 17 -14.60 -6.30 1.00
C THR A 17 -13.18 -6.18 1.53
N TYR A 18 -13.03 -6.24 2.85
CA TYR A 18 -11.69 -6.31 3.43
C TYR A 18 -10.90 -7.50 2.87
N ALA A 19 -11.59 -8.61 2.58
CA ALA A 19 -11.01 -9.80 1.95
C ALA A 19 -10.50 -9.55 0.53
N SER A 20 -11.21 -8.79 -0.31
CA SER A 20 -10.72 -8.49 -1.66
C SER A 20 -9.48 -7.59 -1.65
N VAL A 21 -9.39 -6.67 -0.69
CA VAL A 21 -8.17 -5.86 -0.47
C VAL A 21 -7.00 -6.75 -0.07
N VAL A 22 -7.21 -7.64 0.90
CA VAL A 22 -6.21 -8.61 1.36
C VAL A 22 -5.73 -9.52 0.21
N ALA A 23 -6.64 -10.02 -0.62
CA ALA A 23 -6.31 -10.87 -1.77
C ALA A 23 -5.48 -10.13 -2.84
N ALA A 24 -5.81 -8.86 -3.11
CA ALA A 24 -5.04 -8.04 -4.04
C ALA A 24 -3.60 -7.79 -3.52
N LEU A 25 -3.45 -7.45 -2.24
CA LEU A 25 -2.13 -7.26 -1.63
C LEU A 25 -1.32 -8.55 -1.63
N ALA A 26 -1.93 -9.68 -1.28
CA ALA A 26 -1.26 -10.98 -1.32
C ALA A 26 -0.74 -11.28 -2.74
N THR A 27 -1.59 -11.09 -3.74
CA THR A 27 -1.22 -11.32 -5.15
C THR A 27 -0.05 -10.42 -5.58
N MET A 28 -0.02 -9.16 -5.14
CA MET A 28 1.08 -8.23 -5.43
C MET A 28 2.40 -8.68 -4.78
N HIS A 29 2.36 -9.04 -3.49
CA HIS A 29 3.54 -9.50 -2.76
C HIS A 29 4.11 -10.80 -3.34
N SER A 30 3.28 -11.76 -3.77
CA SER A 30 3.77 -13.04 -4.33
C SER A 30 4.28 -12.92 -5.77
N ASN A 31 3.71 -12.03 -6.59
CA ASN A 31 3.99 -11.98 -8.03
C ASN A 31 4.93 -10.83 -8.42
N SER A 32 5.79 -10.36 -7.51
CA SER A 32 6.67 -9.20 -7.77
C SER A 32 5.93 -7.93 -8.21
N GLY A 33 4.66 -7.76 -7.80
CA GLY A 33 3.87 -6.55 -8.03
C GLY A 33 4.25 -5.38 -7.12
N GLY A 34 5.32 -5.53 -6.33
CA GLY A 34 5.84 -4.53 -5.42
C GLY A 34 5.28 -4.66 -4.01
N GLU A 35 5.54 -3.62 -3.21
CA GLU A 35 5.22 -3.53 -1.78
C GLU A 35 4.39 -2.25 -1.54
N PRO A 36 3.11 -2.22 -1.95
CA PRO A 36 2.35 -0.99 -2.12
C PRO A 36 2.00 -0.32 -0.79
N LEU A 37 1.57 -1.09 0.21
CA LEU A 37 1.07 -0.58 1.49
C LEU A 37 1.95 -0.97 2.67
N PHE A 38 2.77 -1.99 2.53
CA PHE A 38 3.75 -2.38 3.54
C PHE A 38 4.88 -3.17 2.89
N LYS A 39 6.03 -3.17 3.56
CA LYS A 39 7.22 -3.93 3.19
C LYS A 39 7.47 -5.03 4.19
N THR A 40 7.99 -6.13 3.70
CA THR A 40 8.26 -7.32 4.51
C THR A 40 9.72 -7.69 4.40
N GLY A 41 10.33 -8.05 5.51
CA GLY A 41 11.66 -8.63 5.54
C GLY A 41 11.79 -9.60 6.70
N THR A 42 12.96 -10.21 6.84
CA THR A 42 13.29 -11.01 8.02
C THR A 42 14.41 -10.34 8.79
N ILE A 43 14.36 -10.40 10.11
CA ILE A 43 15.49 -10.06 10.97
C ILE A 43 15.81 -11.25 11.86
N ARG A 44 17.08 -11.37 12.26
CA ARG A 44 17.46 -12.32 13.31
C ARG A 44 17.05 -11.71 14.65
N ASP A 45 16.17 -12.39 15.38
CA ASP A 45 15.94 -12.12 16.79
C ASP A 45 16.91 -12.99 17.58
N SER A 46 17.56 -12.40 18.58
CA SER A 46 18.52 -13.07 19.46
C SER A 46 18.09 -12.98 20.92
N ARG A 47 16.86 -12.53 21.20
CA ARG A 47 16.36 -12.32 22.57
C ARG A 47 15.80 -13.58 23.21
N THR A 48 15.26 -14.51 22.42
CA THR A 48 14.72 -15.80 22.90
C THR A 48 15.59 -16.97 22.48
N GLU A 49 16.11 -16.98 21.25
CA GLU A 49 16.99 -18.01 20.73
C GLU A 49 17.91 -17.40 19.67
N TYR A 50 19.21 -17.70 19.70
CA TYR A 50 20.17 -17.08 18.79
C TYR A 50 19.93 -17.54 17.34
N GLY A 51 19.57 -16.60 16.47
CA GLY A 51 19.49 -16.84 15.02
C GLY A 51 18.10 -17.15 14.47
N VAL A 52 17.06 -17.16 15.30
CA VAL A 52 15.67 -17.31 14.84
C VAL A 52 15.28 -16.11 13.97
N LYS A 53 14.81 -16.37 12.76
CA LYS A 53 14.31 -15.32 11.85
C LYS A 53 12.88 -14.96 12.24
N VAL A 54 12.66 -13.68 12.52
CA VAL A 54 11.34 -13.11 12.80
C VAL A 54 10.94 -12.19 11.66
N LEU A 55 9.65 -12.19 11.33
CA LEU A 55 9.09 -11.30 10.32
C LEU A 55 9.23 -9.85 10.78
N LYS A 56 9.77 -9.00 9.92
CA LYS A 56 9.80 -7.54 10.10
C LYS A 56 8.86 -6.91 9.10
N VAL A 57 7.98 -6.04 9.58
CA VAL A 57 7.05 -5.30 8.73
C VAL A 57 7.33 -3.80 8.86
N HIS A 58 7.33 -3.12 7.73
CA HIS A 58 7.69 -1.71 7.64
C HIS A 58 6.75 -0.97 6.70
N ARG A 59 6.60 0.33 6.92
CA ARG A 59 5.86 1.22 6.02
C ARG A 59 6.46 1.24 4.60
N PRO A 60 5.67 1.50 3.55
CA PRO A 60 6.08 1.37 2.15
C PRO A 60 6.98 2.52 1.70
N THR A 61 7.66 2.33 0.57
CA THR A 61 8.33 3.39 -0.19
C THR A 61 7.34 4.07 -1.13
N LEU A 62 7.40 5.40 -1.20
CA LEU A 62 6.53 6.20 -2.06
C LEU A 62 7.22 6.57 -3.38
N GLY A 63 6.47 7.16 -4.29
CA GLY A 63 6.94 7.83 -5.51
C GLY A 63 8.02 8.86 -5.24
N MET A 64 7.79 9.67 -4.22
CA MET A 64 8.64 10.82 -3.88
C MET A 64 9.13 10.77 -2.43
N PHE A 65 10.17 11.56 -2.14
CA PHE A 65 10.60 11.84 -0.78
C PHE A 65 9.61 12.78 -0.07
N LYS A 66 9.58 12.72 1.27
CA LYS A 66 8.68 13.55 2.11
C LYS A 66 8.68 15.03 1.72
N ARG A 67 9.86 15.61 1.43
CA ARG A 67 9.99 17.04 1.09
C ARG A 67 9.28 17.39 -0.22
N GLY A 68 9.34 16.49 -1.20
CA GLY A 68 8.67 16.70 -2.48
C GLY A 68 7.15 16.85 -2.35
N PHE A 69 6.52 16.24 -1.34
CA PHE A 69 5.08 16.42 -1.10
C PHE A 69 4.72 17.78 -0.45
N HIS A 70 5.67 18.53 0.11
CA HIS A 70 5.35 19.80 0.77
C HIS A 70 5.16 20.97 -0.22
N GLY A 71 5.71 20.90 -1.43
CA GLY A 71 5.59 21.99 -2.43
C GLY A 71 6.13 23.35 -1.97
N SER A 72 7.01 23.35 -0.96
CA SER A 72 7.45 24.56 -0.25
C SER A 72 8.42 25.45 -1.03
N SER A 73 9.09 24.90 -2.04
CA SER A 73 10.01 25.61 -2.92
C SER A 73 9.62 25.44 -4.38
N CYS A 74 10.13 26.30 -5.28
CA CYS A 74 9.94 26.14 -6.72
C CYS A 74 10.42 24.75 -7.19
N ARG A 75 11.56 24.30 -6.69
CA ARG A 75 12.08 22.95 -6.95
C ARG A 75 11.14 21.84 -6.49
N ASP A 76 10.51 21.98 -5.33
CA ASP A 76 9.53 20.98 -4.86
C ASP A 76 8.31 20.91 -5.80
N LYS A 77 7.82 22.07 -6.25
CA LYS A 77 6.70 22.16 -7.21
C LYS A 77 7.05 21.56 -8.57
N GLU A 78 8.25 21.79 -9.06
CA GLU A 78 8.76 21.15 -10.29
C GLU A 78 8.82 19.62 -10.14
N VAL A 79 9.29 19.12 -9.00
CA VAL A 79 9.32 17.68 -8.73
C VAL A 79 7.90 17.10 -8.65
N GLN A 80 6.95 17.80 -8.02
CA GLN A 80 5.54 17.39 -8.01
C GLN A 80 4.95 17.32 -9.43
N ALA A 81 5.18 18.36 -10.24
CA ALA A 81 4.72 18.39 -11.62
C ALA A 81 5.31 17.24 -12.45
N ALA A 82 6.63 17.03 -12.37
CA ALA A 82 7.31 15.94 -13.06
C ALA A 82 6.79 14.56 -12.62
N PHE A 83 6.55 14.40 -11.32
CA PHE A 83 6.00 13.16 -10.78
C PHE A 83 4.56 12.90 -11.25
N LYS A 84 3.71 13.94 -11.33
CA LYS A 84 2.37 13.82 -11.90
C LYS A 84 2.41 13.45 -13.38
N THR A 85 3.28 14.07 -14.18
CA THR A 85 3.48 13.67 -15.59
C THR A 85 3.87 12.19 -15.72
N MET A 86 4.78 11.72 -14.86
CA MET A 86 5.15 10.31 -14.79
C MET A 86 3.98 9.41 -14.38
N LEU A 87 3.17 9.81 -13.40
CA LEU A 87 1.98 9.08 -12.98
C LEU A 87 0.96 8.95 -14.12
N VAL A 88 0.73 10.01 -14.90
CA VAL A 88 -0.17 9.96 -16.07
C VAL A 88 0.27 8.86 -17.04
N ALA A 89 1.57 8.79 -17.36
CA ALA A 89 2.11 7.73 -18.22
C ALA A 89 1.84 6.33 -17.62
N PHE A 90 2.07 6.14 -16.32
CA PHE A 90 1.77 4.87 -15.66
C PHE A 90 0.27 4.54 -15.63
N MET A 91 -0.61 5.53 -15.50
CA MET A 91 -2.06 5.32 -15.55
C MET A 91 -2.55 4.92 -16.93
N ARG A 92 -1.95 5.48 -17.99
CA ARG A 92 -2.21 5.04 -19.36
C ARG A 92 -1.79 3.58 -19.57
N TYR A 93 -0.57 3.22 -19.16
CA TYR A 93 -0.12 1.83 -19.25
C TYR A 93 -0.92 0.86 -18.38
N ALA A 94 -1.31 1.28 -17.17
CA ALA A 94 -2.17 0.47 -16.30
C ALA A 94 -3.56 0.24 -16.93
N ASN A 95 -4.10 1.24 -17.63
CA ASN A 95 -5.35 1.14 -18.36
C ASN A 95 -5.24 0.19 -19.56
N GLU A 96 -4.20 0.34 -20.38
CA GLU A 96 -3.92 -0.55 -21.52
C GLU A 96 -3.67 -1.99 -21.07
N ALA A 97 -3.05 -2.18 -19.91
CA ALA A 97 -2.87 -3.48 -19.27
C ALA A 97 -4.11 -3.98 -18.50
N GLU A 98 -5.23 -3.27 -18.57
CA GLU A 98 -6.53 -3.66 -18.02
C GLU A 98 -6.54 -3.84 -16.49
N LEU A 99 -5.66 -3.11 -15.82
CA LEU A 99 -5.54 -3.10 -14.35
C LEU A 99 -6.60 -2.21 -13.70
N LEU A 100 -7.08 -1.22 -14.46
CA LEU A 100 -8.20 -0.36 -14.11
C LEU A 100 -9.48 -0.96 -14.71
N GLY A 101 -10.58 -0.97 -13.95
CA GLY A 101 -11.82 -1.63 -14.34
C GLY A 101 -12.77 -1.93 -13.20
N GLY A 102 -14.05 -2.10 -13.53
CA GLY A 102 -15.12 -2.48 -12.61
C GLY A 102 -15.26 -4.00 -12.44
N ALA A 103 -16.42 -4.46 -11.94
CA ALA A 103 -16.68 -5.85 -11.59
C ALA A 103 -16.45 -6.88 -12.69
N ALA A 104 -16.77 -6.53 -13.94
CA ALA A 104 -16.59 -7.40 -15.09
C ALA A 104 -15.85 -6.73 -16.26
N ASP A 105 -15.77 -5.39 -16.25
CA ASP A 105 -15.34 -4.62 -17.40
C ASP A 105 -13.95 -4.00 -17.21
N ARG A 106 -13.21 -3.95 -18.32
CA ARG A 106 -11.87 -3.39 -18.40
C ARG A 106 -11.97 -1.89 -18.67
N GLY A 107 -10.98 -1.14 -18.20
CA GLY A 107 -10.83 0.28 -18.50
C GLY A 107 -11.24 1.19 -17.35
N MET A 108 -10.57 2.32 -17.27
CA MET A 108 -10.71 3.28 -16.18
C MET A 108 -12.12 3.88 -16.05
N ALA A 109 -12.83 4.06 -17.18
CA ALA A 109 -14.22 4.55 -17.19
C ALA A 109 -15.17 3.62 -16.41
N ALA A 110 -14.95 2.30 -16.47
CA ALA A 110 -15.72 1.32 -15.69
C ALA A 110 -15.44 1.39 -14.19
N SER A 111 -14.40 2.13 -13.77
CA SER A 111 -14.10 2.45 -12.36
C SER A 111 -14.50 3.88 -11.97
N GLY A 112 -15.24 4.58 -12.84
CA GLY A 112 -15.72 5.94 -12.60
C GLY A 112 -14.71 7.04 -12.92
N TRP A 113 -13.63 6.74 -13.65
CA TRP A 113 -12.62 7.73 -14.03
C TRP A 113 -12.84 8.27 -15.45
N ALA A 114 -12.84 9.59 -15.62
CA ALA A 114 -13.00 10.24 -16.91
C ALA A 114 -11.68 10.31 -17.70
N SER A 115 -10.53 10.39 -17.03
CA SER A 115 -9.23 10.50 -17.70
C SER A 115 -8.07 9.96 -16.86
N ALA A 116 -6.92 9.71 -17.52
CA ALA A 116 -5.70 9.29 -16.85
C ALA A 116 -5.17 10.38 -15.88
N GLU A 117 -5.43 11.64 -16.21
CA GLU A 117 -5.08 12.81 -15.41
C GLU A 117 -5.91 12.84 -14.12
N GLU A 118 -7.21 12.55 -14.17
CA GLU A 118 -8.05 12.44 -12.98
C GLU A 118 -7.59 11.30 -12.05
N VAL A 119 -7.34 10.10 -12.61
CA VAL A 119 -6.81 8.98 -11.83
C VAL A 119 -5.47 9.33 -11.20
N THR A 120 -4.62 10.07 -11.93
CA THR A 120 -3.32 10.52 -11.45
C THR A 120 -3.45 11.44 -10.24
N GLU A 121 -4.37 12.41 -10.26
CA GLU A 121 -4.62 13.29 -9.12
C GLU A 121 -5.08 12.50 -7.90
N ALA A 122 -5.98 11.52 -8.09
CA ALA A 122 -6.41 10.61 -7.02
C ALA A 122 -5.25 9.78 -6.45
N VAL A 123 -4.40 9.20 -7.30
CA VAL A 123 -3.22 8.43 -6.88
C VAL A 123 -2.21 9.31 -6.15
N TYR A 124 -1.98 10.52 -6.65
CA TYR A 124 -1.09 11.51 -6.03
C TYR A 124 -1.60 11.91 -4.63
N ALA A 125 -2.87 12.28 -4.53
CA ALA A 125 -3.52 12.64 -3.25
C ALA A 125 -3.48 11.46 -2.26
N PHE A 126 -3.58 10.22 -2.74
CA PHE A 126 -3.45 9.05 -1.89
C PHE A 126 -1.99 8.81 -1.43
N GLU A 127 -0.96 9.05 -2.26
CA GLU A 127 0.42 9.03 -1.79
C GLU A 127 0.70 10.10 -0.73
N GLU A 128 0.11 11.29 -0.87
CA GLU A 128 0.16 12.33 0.16
C GLU A 128 -0.47 11.86 1.48
N ARG A 129 -1.65 11.22 1.39
CA ARG A 129 -2.32 10.63 2.55
C ARG A 129 -1.47 9.55 3.22
N ILE A 130 -0.85 8.64 2.46
CA ILE A 130 0.09 7.66 3.00
C ILE A 130 1.27 8.39 3.67
N GLN A 131 1.77 9.49 3.10
CA GLN A 131 2.83 10.29 3.70
C GLN A 131 2.41 10.95 5.03
N VAL A 132 1.15 11.33 5.19
CA VAL A 132 0.57 11.77 6.48
C VAL A 132 0.60 10.62 7.49
N PHE A 133 0.08 9.44 7.14
CA PHE A 133 0.11 8.26 8.01
C PHE A 133 1.54 7.92 8.43
N LYS A 134 2.48 7.96 7.48
CA LYS A 134 3.92 7.72 7.71
C LYS A 134 4.50 8.76 8.67
N THR A 135 4.06 10.01 8.59
CA THR A 135 4.53 11.09 9.47
C THR A 135 3.99 10.90 10.88
N ALA A 136 2.71 10.57 11.04
CA ALA A 136 2.12 10.24 12.34
C ALA A 136 2.84 9.06 13.01
N GLY A 137 3.05 7.96 12.29
CA GLY A 137 3.80 6.80 12.81
C GLY A 137 5.26 7.12 13.16
N TYR A 138 5.91 8.03 12.43
CA TYR A 138 7.27 8.46 12.75
C TYR A 138 7.34 9.37 14.00
N ARG A 139 6.35 10.24 14.19
CA ARG A 139 6.22 11.07 15.41
C ARG A 139 6.04 10.17 16.63
N ALA A 140 5.05 9.27 16.60
CA ALA A 140 4.84 8.29 17.67
C ALA A 140 6.09 7.46 18.00
N TYR A 141 6.82 7.01 16.96
CA TYR A 141 8.10 6.33 17.13
C TYR A 141 9.18 7.19 17.82
N LYS A 142 9.22 8.50 17.54
CA LYS A 142 10.17 9.43 18.14
C LYS A 142 9.79 9.80 19.57
N ASP A 143 8.50 9.90 19.86
CA ASP A 143 7.95 10.29 21.15
C ASP A 143 8.08 9.16 22.19
N ALA A 144 8.13 7.90 21.73
CA ALA A 144 8.44 6.71 22.53
C ALA A 144 9.90 6.65 23.04
N LYS A 145 10.48 7.78 23.48
CA LYS A 145 11.89 7.92 23.92
C LYS A 145 12.30 6.90 25.00
N ASN A 146 11.35 6.40 25.79
CA ASN A 146 11.58 5.49 26.92
C ASN A 146 11.06 4.06 26.72
N HIS A 147 10.58 3.70 25.52
CA HIS A 147 10.08 2.36 25.22
C HIS A 147 10.92 1.65 24.15
N PRO A 148 10.93 0.30 24.12
CA PRO A 148 11.61 -0.43 23.06
C PRO A 148 11.05 -0.04 21.69
N LYS A 149 11.91 0.58 20.87
CA LYS A 149 11.63 1.08 19.51
C LYS A 149 11.21 -0.01 18.50
N MET A 150 11.37 -1.26 18.88
CA MET A 150 11.03 -2.44 18.09
C MET A 150 9.91 -3.18 18.82
N ASN A 151 8.68 -3.04 18.33
CA ASN A 151 7.52 -3.70 18.92
C ASN A 151 7.42 -5.12 18.39
N TYR A 152 7.39 -6.09 19.28
CA TYR A 152 7.12 -7.48 18.94
C TYR A 152 5.64 -7.72 19.18
N LEU A 153 4.88 -7.67 18.10
CA LEU A 153 3.42 -7.70 18.15
C LEU A 153 2.92 -8.98 17.51
N SER A 154 1.93 -9.59 18.14
CA SER A 154 1.23 -10.74 17.57
C SER A 154 0.43 -10.31 16.35
N LEU A 155 0.70 -10.90 15.18
CA LEU A 155 -0.09 -10.61 13.98
C LEU A 155 -1.55 -11.06 14.15
N ALA A 156 -1.79 -12.13 14.91
CA ALA A 156 -3.13 -12.70 15.08
C ALA A 156 -4.03 -11.85 15.99
N THR A 157 -3.47 -11.12 16.96
CA THR A 157 -4.26 -10.43 17.99
C THR A 157 -4.11 -8.91 17.98
N THR A 158 -3.23 -8.36 17.15
CA THR A 158 -3.05 -6.90 17.04
C THR A 158 -3.94 -6.34 15.94
N LYS A 159 -4.97 -5.57 16.32
CA LYS A 159 -5.95 -4.99 15.40
C LYS A 159 -5.32 -4.11 14.31
N GLU A 160 -4.28 -3.36 14.65
CA GLU A 160 -3.54 -2.51 13.72
C GLU A 160 -2.83 -3.33 12.63
N LEU A 161 -2.62 -4.64 12.83
CA LEU A 161 -1.88 -5.50 11.91
C LEU A 161 -2.78 -6.45 11.12
N GLU A 162 -4.11 -6.34 11.25
CA GLU A 162 -5.07 -7.24 10.63
C GLU A 162 -4.88 -7.38 9.11
N LEU A 163 -4.63 -6.28 8.40
CA LEU A 163 -4.36 -6.30 6.96
C LEU A 163 -3.15 -7.17 6.61
N ILE A 164 -2.08 -7.03 7.40
CA ILE A 164 -0.83 -7.76 7.23
C ILE A 164 -1.08 -9.25 7.55
N ALA A 165 -1.75 -9.52 8.68
CA ALA A 165 -2.09 -10.87 9.11
C ALA A 165 -2.92 -11.60 8.05
N GLY A 166 -3.97 -10.96 7.52
CA GLY A 166 -4.78 -11.51 6.44
C GLY A 166 -3.97 -11.76 5.17
N THR A 167 -3.07 -10.84 4.81
CA THR A 167 -2.23 -10.99 3.61
C THR A 167 -1.30 -12.20 3.73
N PHE A 168 -0.67 -12.40 4.90
CA PHE A 168 0.19 -13.56 5.14
C PHE A 168 -0.58 -14.88 5.27
N ALA A 169 -1.81 -14.85 5.78
CA ALA A 169 -2.66 -16.03 5.86
C ALA A 169 -2.93 -16.64 4.47
N ILE A 170 -3.09 -15.82 3.43
CA ILE A 170 -3.27 -16.29 2.04
C ILE A 170 -2.07 -17.08 1.53
N PHE A 171 -0.85 -16.76 1.95
CA PHE A 171 0.34 -17.49 1.52
C PHE A 171 0.52 -18.84 2.24
N GLY A 172 -0.32 -19.17 3.21
CA GLY A 172 -0.12 -20.35 4.07
C GLY A 172 1.18 -20.27 4.89
N VAL A 173 1.79 -19.08 4.98
CA VAL A 173 3.05 -18.88 5.71
C VAL A 173 2.73 -18.88 7.19
N LYS A 174 3.11 -19.96 7.88
CA LYS A 174 3.18 -19.95 9.35
C LYS A 174 4.23 -18.90 9.74
N VAL A 175 3.77 -17.77 10.26
CA VAL A 175 4.66 -16.76 10.85
C VAL A 175 5.42 -17.48 11.98
N PRO A 176 6.76 -17.63 11.91
CA PRO A 176 7.50 -18.64 12.68
C PRO A 176 7.28 -18.62 14.20
N THR A 177 6.90 -17.46 14.74
CA THR A 177 6.67 -17.27 16.18
C THR A 177 5.31 -16.62 16.49
N GLY A 178 4.45 -16.39 15.48
CA GLY A 178 3.23 -15.58 15.62
C GLY A 178 3.47 -14.08 15.89
N LEU A 179 4.71 -13.69 16.24
CA LEU A 179 5.13 -12.33 16.49
C LEU A 179 5.83 -11.74 15.25
N ALA A 180 5.57 -10.46 14.99
CA ALA A 180 6.25 -9.66 13.98
C ALA A 180 6.89 -8.42 14.62
N VAL A 181 8.01 -8.00 14.06
CA VAL A 181 8.68 -6.76 14.46
C VAL A 181 8.12 -5.58 13.69
N ILE A 182 7.43 -4.72 14.41
CA ILE A 182 6.70 -3.58 13.88
C ILE A 182 7.30 -2.29 14.42
N LYS A 183 7.89 -1.49 13.53
CA LYS A 183 8.50 -0.21 13.91
C LYS A 183 7.49 0.94 14.04
N TYR A 184 6.40 0.89 13.26
CA TYR A 184 5.42 1.99 13.17
C TYR A 184 3.98 1.46 13.28
N PRO A 185 3.55 0.93 14.45
CA PRO A 185 2.19 0.40 14.60
C PRO A 185 1.10 1.43 14.29
N VAL A 186 1.30 2.69 14.69
CA VAL A 186 0.36 3.80 14.41
C VAL A 186 0.13 4.02 12.90
N TYR A 187 1.15 3.81 12.06
CA TYR A 187 0.97 3.88 10.60
C TYR A 187 -0.03 2.83 10.11
N PHE A 188 0.08 1.60 10.63
CA PHE A 188 -0.80 0.50 10.22
C PHE A 188 -2.21 0.66 10.79
N GLY A 189 -2.35 1.22 12.00
CA GLY A 189 -3.65 1.65 12.53
C GLY A 189 -4.35 2.64 11.61
N SER A 190 -3.69 3.77 11.28
CA SER A 190 -4.29 4.77 10.37
C SER A 190 -4.61 4.21 8.97
N LEU A 191 -3.78 3.30 8.46
CA LEU A 191 -4.04 2.64 7.18
C LEU A 191 -5.28 1.74 7.27
N ASN A 192 -5.42 0.92 8.32
CA ASN A 192 -6.57 0.03 8.48
C ASN A 192 -7.87 0.83 8.66
N ASP A 193 -7.84 1.91 9.44
CA ASP A 193 -9.00 2.77 9.63
C ASP A 193 -9.44 3.37 8.30
N TRP A 194 -8.50 3.86 7.49
CA TRP A 194 -8.79 4.37 6.15
C TRP A 194 -9.37 3.28 5.23
N ILE A 195 -8.80 2.08 5.20
CA ILE A 195 -9.33 0.97 4.39
C ILE A 195 -10.77 0.65 4.81
N ARG A 196 -11.06 0.62 6.12
CA ARG A 196 -12.41 0.31 6.60
C ARG A 196 -13.42 1.40 6.22
N ALA A 197 -13.07 2.66 6.45
CA ALA A 197 -13.98 3.77 6.20
C ALA A 197 -14.14 4.06 4.70
N ASP A 198 -13.03 4.28 4.00
CA ASP A 198 -13.06 4.85 2.64
C ASP A 198 -13.09 3.77 1.57
N VAL A 199 -12.47 2.60 1.80
CA VAL A 199 -12.43 1.52 0.80
C VAL A 199 -13.62 0.58 0.98
N VAL A 200 -13.74 -0.04 2.16
CA VAL A 200 -14.86 -0.96 2.43
C VAL A 200 -16.18 -0.20 2.48
N GLY A 201 -16.23 0.90 3.24
CA GLY A 201 -17.38 1.82 3.25
C GLY A 201 -17.58 2.63 1.96
N ASN A 202 -16.61 2.62 1.04
CA ASN A 202 -16.59 3.37 -0.22
C ASN A 202 -16.71 4.91 -0.07
N ALA A 203 -16.38 5.48 1.09
CA ALA A 203 -16.38 6.93 1.23
C ALA A 203 -15.35 7.56 0.28
N ASN A 204 -15.72 8.67 -0.37
CA ASN A 204 -14.85 9.41 -1.29
C ASN A 204 -14.29 8.54 -2.43
N ASN A 205 -15.04 7.56 -2.92
CA ASN A 205 -14.61 6.65 -4.00
C ASN A 205 -13.32 5.87 -3.66
N GLY A 206 -13.11 5.53 -2.37
CA GLY A 206 -11.86 4.92 -1.91
C GLY A 206 -11.53 3.57 -2.57
N ARG A 207 -12.53 2.84 -3.09
CA ARG A 207 -12.34 1.58 -3.84
C ARG A 207 -11.57 1.79 -5.13
N ALA A 208 -12.04 2.72 -5.96
CA ALA A 208 -11.40 3.06 -7.21
C ALA A 208 -10.02 3.69 -6.95
N ILE A 209 -9.90 4.53 -5.92
CA ILE A 209 -8.62 5.14 -5.51
C ILE A 209 -7.61 4.05 -5.13
N LEU A 210 -8.01 3.08 -4.31
CA LEU A 210 -7.11 1.99 -3.92
C LEU A 210 -6.72 1.14 -5.13
N GLN A 211 -7.67 0.77 -5.99
CA GLN A 211 -7.37 0.02 -7.21
C GLN A 211 -6.35 0.78 -8.07
N ALA A 212 -6.59 2.06 -8.34
CA ALA A 212 -5.71 2.90 -9.13
C ALA A 212 -4.30 2.98 -8.53
N TYR A 213 -4.21 3.14 -7.20
CA TYR A 213 -2.94 3.14 -6.50
C TYR A 213 -2.20 1.79 -6.64
N LEU A 214 -2.88 0.68 -6.43
CA LEU A 214 -2.27 -0.64 -6.57
C LEU A 214 -1.82 -0.89 -8.02
N ALA A 215 -2.64 -0.50 -9.00
CA ALA A 215 -2.29 -0.57 -10.43
C ALA A 215 -1.02 0.24 -10.73
N TYR A 216 -0.92 1.48 -10.25
CA TYR A 216 0.31 2.29 -10.32
C TYR A 216 1.51 1.53 -9.77
N LYS A 217 1.41 0.96 -8.57
CA LYS A 217 2.53 0.29 -7.91
C LYS A 217 3.00 -0.94 -8.67
N VAL A 218 2.08 -1.74 -9.19
CA VAL A 218 2.41 -2.86 -10.07
C VAL A 218 3.12 -2.35 -11.33
N THR A 219 2.50 -1.42 -12.07
CA THR A 219 3.06 -0.92 -13.35
C THR A 219 4.46 -0.34 -13.15
N ARG A 220 4.68 0.44 -12.09
CA ARG A 220 6.01 0.97 -11.75
C ARG A 220 7.02 -0.13 -11.42
N SER A 221 6.62 -1.17 -10.69
CA SER A 221 7.50 -2.29 -10.34
C SER A 221 7.97 -3.09 -11.56
N PHE A 222 7.19 -3.10 -12.64
CA PHE A 222 7.58 -3.71 -13.92
C PHE A 222 8.28 -2.75 -14.87
N GLY A 223 7.97 -1.45 -14.84
CA GLY A 223 8.69 -0.44 -15.64
C GLY A 223 10.08 -0.08 -15.10
N ALA A 224 10.41 -0.47 -13.87
CA ALA A 224 11.73 -0.28 -13.25
C ALA A 224 12.68 -1.49 -13.44
N LYS A 225 12.24 -2.52 -14.17
CA LYS A 225 13.02 -3.71 -14.52
C LYS A 225 13.27 -3.72 -16.01
#